data_AF-A0A1J5P3K3-F1
#
_entry.id   AF-A0A1J5P3K3-F1
#
_cell.length_a   1.000
_cell.length_b   1.000
_cell.length_c   1.000
_cell.angle_alpha   90.00
_cell.angle_beta   90.00
_cell.angle_gamma   90.00
#
_symmetry.space_group_name_H-M   'P 1'
#
loop_
_entity.id
_entity.type
_entity.pdbx_description
1 polymer ?
#
loop_
_entity_poly.entity_id
_entity_poly.type
_entity_poly.pdbx_seq_one_letter_code
_entity_poly.pdbx_strand_id
1 'polypeptide(L)'
;MCLLIGGYSLVEYPLWSPLFLVPFALFWGMASAPSPVGGKVLTFGTKITGLALAALAVTVLIPSISQYRAISTYTLMSTVPGGLQSIGFNARAMRANGVLPLFEPEIEFLEFQSIPVNGVDLDAKIALGNRVAMHYTTPATLEKLAALYIVKGAPMQAAERMAVVSRIYPKMAPEVAEMLRGAARAGNPVAARAMHIFDKISIGI
;
A
#
# COMPACT_ATOMS: atom_id res chain seq x y z
N MET A 1 -17.22 -0.73 -25.15
CA MET A 1 -17.75 -0.85 -23.78
C MET A 1 -16.93 -1.84 -22.93
N CYS A 2 -16.69 -3.08 -23.37
CA CYS A 2 -15.85 -4.04 -22.62
C CYS A 2 -14.37 -3.61 -22.45
N LEU A 3 -13.78 -2.92 -23.43
CA LEU A 3 -12.43 -2.33 -23.29
C LEU A 3 -12.38 -1.16 -22.30
N LEU A 4 -13.48 -0.42 -22.19
CA LEU A 4 -13.63 0.67 -21.22
C LEU A 4 -13.83 0.12 -19.81
N ILE A 5 -14.61 -0.95 -19.65
CA ILE A 5 -14.80 -1.65 -18.37
C ILE A 5 -13.52 -2.38 -17.96
N GLY A 6 -12.80 -3.02 -18.89
CA GLY A 6 -11.50 -3.65 -18.62
C GLY A 6 -10.40 -2.62 -18.28
N GLY A 7 -10.38 -1.48 -18.99
CA GLY A 7 -9.50 -0.36 -18.70
C GLY A 7 -9.82 0.33 -17.37
N TYR A 8 -11.09 0.52 -17.04
CA TYR A 8 -11.55 1.09 -15.77
C TYR A 8 -11.27 0.14 -14.60
N SER A 9 -11.47 -1.17 -14.81
CA SER A 9 -11.14 -2.19 -13.83
C SER A 9 -9.64 -2.25 -13.58
N LEU A 10 -8.75 -2.06 -14.58
CA LEU A 10 -7.29 -2.01 -14.36
C LEU A 10 -6.83 -0.91 -13.39
N VAL A 11 -7.61 0.16 -13.23
CA VAL A 11 -7.26 1.33 -12.41
C VAL A 11 -7.85 1.24 -11.00
N GLU A 12 -9.08 0.73 -10.84
CA GLU A 12 -9.75 0.61 -9.53
C GLU A 12 -9.60 -0.78 -8.86
N TYR A 13 -9.44 -1.85 -9.65
CA TYR A 13 -9.28 -3.23 -9.20
C TYR A 13 -8.09 -3.84 -9.94
N PRO A 14 -6.86 -3.79 -9.41
CA PRO A 14 -5.66 -4.11 -10.18
C PRO A 14 -5.78 -5.51 -10.80
N LEU A 15 -6.24 -5.60 -12.05
CA LEU A 15 -6.36 -6.86 -12.78
C LEU A 15 -4.98 -7.39 -13.15
N TRP A 16 -3.94 -6.57 -12.97
CA TRP A 16 -2.54 -6.95 -13.00
C TRP A 16 -2.07 -7.56 -11.68
N SER A 17 -2.87 -7.48 -10.60
CA SER A 17 -2.55 -8.14 -9.35
C SER A 17 -2.50 -9.65 -9.57
N PRO A 18 -1.48 -10.34 -9.04
CA PRO A 18 -1.41 -11.79 -9.06
C PRO A 18 -2.69 -12.44 -8.50
N LEU A 19 -3.38 -11.78 -7.57
CA LEU A 19 -4.65 -12.23 -7.00
C LEU A 19 -5.80 -12.33 -8.02
N PHE A 20 -5.75 -11.56 -9.10
CA PHE A 20 -6.69 -11.67 -10.23
C PHE A 20 -6.09 -12.49 -11.37
N LEU A 21 -4.83 -12.24 -11.74
CA LEU A 21 -4.20 -12.90 -12.89
C LEU A 21 -4.08 -14.41 -12.72
N VAL A 22 -3.73 -14.89 -11.52
CA VAL A 22 -3.59 -16.33 -11.26
C VAL A 22 -4.93 -17.07 -11.42
N PRO A 23 -6.02 -16.69 -10.73
CA PRO A 23 -7.31 -17.34 -10.96
C PRO A 23 -7.82 -17.12 -12.38
N PHE A 24 -7.66 -15.91 -12.94
CA PHE A 24 -8.09 -15.63 -14.32
C PHE A 24 -7.38 -16.52 -15.33
N ALA A 25 -6.05 -16.66 -15.27
CA ALA A 25 -5.28 -17.52 -16.14
C ALA A 25 -5.64 -19.01 -15.97
N LEU A 26 -5.93 -19.43 -14.73
CA LEU A 26 -6.40 -20.80 -14.45
C LEU A 26 -7.79 -21.06 -15.04
N PHE A 27 -8.76 -20.18 -14.81
CA PHE A 27 -10.10 -20.31 -15.38
C PHE A 27 -10.09 -20.17 -16.90
N TRP A 28 -9.28 -19.27 -17.43
CA TRP A 28 -9.07 -19.11 -18.87
C TRP A 28 -8.46 -20.38 -19.46
N GLY A 29 -7.42 -20.95 -18.83
CA GLY A 29 -6.81 -22.22 -19.24
C GLY A 29 -7.77 -23.41 -19.16
N MET A 30 -8.64 -23.45 -18.16
CA MET A 30 -9.71 -24.45 -18.06
C MET A 30 -10.79 -24.27 -19.14
N ALA A 31 -11.17 -23.04 -19.45
CA ALA A 31 -12.18 -22.72 -20.46
C ALA A 31 -11.67 -22.89 -21.91
N SER A 32 -10.37 -22.67 -22.13
CA SER A 32 -9.69 -22.88 -23.41
C SER A 32 -9.14 -24.30 -23.57
N ALA A 33 -9.31 -25.17 -22.55
CA ALA A 33 -9.07 -26.59 -22.71
C ALA A 33 -10.01 -27.11 -23.81
N PRO A 34 -9.48 -27.72 -24.89
CA PRO A 34 -10.31 -28.22 -25.98
C PRO A 34 -11.34 -29.19 -25.42
N SER A 35 -12.62 -28.89 -25.68
CA SER A 35 -13.73 -29.78 -25.31
C SER A 35 -13.40 -31.21 -25.78
N PRO A 36 -13.60 -32.24 -24.95
CA PRO A 36 -13.18 -33.62 -25.22
C PRO A 36 -14.04 -34.30 -26.31
N VAL A 37 -14.56 -33.55 -27.27
CA VAL A 37 -15.32 -34.04 -28.43
C VAL A 37 -14.44 -34.82 -29.41
N GLY A 38 -13.11 -34.75 -29.24
CA GLY A 38 -12.14 -35.46 -30.10
C GLY A 38 -11.14 -36.31 -29.33
N GLY A 39 -11.58 -37.23 -28.45
CA GLY A 39 -10.87 -38.48 -28.11
C GLY A 39 -9.41 -38.43 -27.62
N LYS A 40 -8.83 -37.26 -27.34
CA LYS A 40 -7.48 -37.16 -26.77
C LYS A 40 -7.57 -37.49 -25.28
N VAL A 41 -7.15 -38.71 -24.94
CA VAL A 41 -6.99 -39.16 -23.57
C VAL A 41 -6.05 -38.18 -22.87
N LEU A 42 -6.58 -37.37 -21.94
CA LEU A 42 -5.74 -36.63 -21.02
C LEU A 42 -4.86 -37.66 -20.29
N THR A 43 -3.56 -37.63 -20.55
CA THR A 43 -2.57 -38.41 -19.82
C THR A 43 -2.75 -38.21 -18.32
N PHE A 44 -2.53 -39.27 -17.54
CA PHE A 44 -2.68 -39.23 -16.07
C PHE A 44 -1.91 -38.04 -15.45
N GLY A 45 -0.74 -37.71 -15.99
CA GLY A 45 0.05 -36.54 -15.60
C GLY A 45 -0.66 -35.19 -15.81
N THR A 46 -1.37 -34.97 -16.92
CA THR A 46 -2.09 -33.71 -17.16
C THR A 46 -3.32 -33.56 -16.28
N LYS A 47 -3.99 -34.68 -15.92
CA LYS A 47 -5.07 -34.67 -14.93
C LYS A 47 -4.56 -34.33 -13.53
N ILE A 48 -3.43 -34.91 -13.12
CA ILE A 48 -2.81 -34.62 -11.81
C ILE A 48 -2.33 -33.18 -11.75
N THR A 49 -1.65 -32.68 -12.78
CA THR A 49 -1.19 -31.28 -12.82
C THR A 49 -2.37 -30.31 -12.80
N GLY A 50 -3.44 -30.59 -13.55
CA GLY A 50 -4.66 -29.78 -13.51
C GLY A 50 -5.34 -29.78 -12.14
N LEU A 51 -5.44 -30.94 -11.49
CA LEU A 51 -5.98 -31.07 -10.14
C LEU A 51 -5.10 -30.35 -9.10
N ALA A 52 -3.78 -30.47 -9.22
CA ALA A 52 -2.82 -29.80 -8.34
C ALA A 52 -2.87 -28.28 -8.49
N LEU A 53 -2.99 -27.77 -9.72
CA LEU A 53 -3.18 -26.34 -9.98
C LEU A 53 -4.53 -25.84 -9.46
N ALA A 54 -5.61 -26.60 -9.64
CA ALA A 54 -6.92 -26.25 -9.10
C ALA A 54 -6.93 -26.27 -7.56
N ALA A 55 -6.30 -27.27 -6.94
CA ALA A 55 -6.14 -27.35 -5.49
C ALA A 55 -5.29 -26.18 -4.97
N LEU A 56 -4.16 -25.87 -5.63
CA LEU A 56 -3.32 -24.73 -5.29
C LEU A 56 -4.11 -23.41 -5.39
N ALA A 57 -4.89 -23.25 -6.47
CA ALA A 57 -5.77 -22.09 -6.66
C ALA A 57 -6.74 -21.94 -5.49
N VAL A 58 -7.45 -23.01 -5.11
CA VAL A 58 -8.40 -22.98 -3.99
C VAL A 58 -7.69 -22.64 -2.67
N THR A 59 -6.51 -23.23 -2.42
CA THR A 59 -5.74 -22.97 -1.19
C THR A 59 -5.17 -21.55 -1.11
N VAL A 60 -4.93 -20.87 -2.23
CA VAL A 60 -4.46 -19.48 -2.24
C VAL A 60 -5.62 -18.49 -2.28
N LEU A 61 -6.65 -18.75 -3.10
CA LEU A 61 -7.76 -17.82 -3.35
C LEU A 61 -8.67 -17.66 -2.14
N ILE A 62 -9.04 -18.76 -1.47
CA ILE A 62 -9.97 -18.68 -0.34
C ILE A 62 -9.41 -17.83 0.80
N PRO A 63 -8.16 -18.06 1.28
CA PRO A 63 -7.54 -17.18 2.27
C PRO A 63 -7.36 -15.75 1.74
N SER A 64 -7.01 -15.60 0.46
CA SER A 64 -6.81 -14.27 -0.14
C SER A 64 -8.08 -13.41 -0.09
N ILE A 65 -9.26 -13.98 -0.35
CA ILE A 65 -10.53 -13.24 -0.29
C ILE A 65 -10.81 -12.76 1.14
N SER A 66 -10.62 -13.64 2.13
CA SER A 66 -10.82 -13.27 3.54
C SER A 66 -9.84 -12.18 3.98
N GLN A 67 -8.56 -12.33 3.66
CA GLN A 67 -7.52 -11.37 3.99
C GLN A 67 -7.73 -10.04 3.26
N TYR A 68 -8.09 -10.07 1.98
CA TYR A 68 -8.42 -8.88 1.21
C TYR A 68 -9.58 -8.11 1.83
N ARG A 69 -10.66 -8.78 2.24
CA ARG A 69 -11.78 -8.12 2.92
C ARG A 69 -11.32 -7.46 4.22
N ALA A 70 -10.56 -8.16 5.06
CA ALA A 70 -10.04 -7.59 6.29
C ALA A 70 -9.15 -6.37 6.04
N ILE A 71 -8.17 -6.50 5.15
CA ILE A 71 -7.25 -5.41 4.77
C ILE A 71 -8.02 -4.22 4.19
N SER A 72 -9.00 -4.45 3.30
CA SER A 72 -9.80 -3.37 2.74
C SER A 72 -10.57 -2.60 3.83
N THR A 73 -11.11 -3.29 4.83
CA THR A 73 -11.76 -2.64 5.98
C THR A 73 -10.76 -1.81 6.79
N TYR A 74 -9.58 -2.35 7.07
CA TYR A 74 -8.53 -1.61 7.77
C TYR A 74 -8.05 -0.39 6.97
N THR A 75 -7.85 -0.52 5.65
CA THR A 75 -7.44 0.58 4.78
C THR A 75 -8.47 1.69 4.74
N LEU A 76 -9.76 1.38 4.63
CA LEU A 76 -10.82 2.39 4.74
C LEU A 76 -10.77 3.10 6.08
N MET A 77 -10.62 2.36 7.17
CA MET A 77 -10.56 2.93 8.52
C MET A 77 -9.27 3.71 8.79
N SER A 78 -8.19 3.47 8.05
CA SER A 78 -6.95 4.26 8.13
C SER A 78 -7.12 5.70 7.66
N THR A 79 -8.15 5.98 6.85
CA THR A 79 -8.49 7.34 6.41
C THR A 79 -9.25 8.14 7.47
N VAL A 80 -9.80 7.46 8.48
CA VAL A 80 -10.53 8.08 9.58
C VAL A 80 -9.55 8.29 10.74
N PRO A 81 -9.44 9.51 11.30
CA PRO A 81 -8.62 9.75 12.48
C PRO A 81 -8.98 8.79 13.62
N GLY A 82 -8.01 7.97 14.05
CA GLY A 82 -8.21 6.95 15.09
C GLY A 82 -9.00 5.70 14.66
N GLY A 83 -9.40 5.59 13.39
CA GLY A 83 -10.22 4.49 12.90
C GLY A 83 -9.54 3.12 13.00
N LEU A 84 -8.22 3.03 12.84
CA LEU A 84 -7.48 1.78 13.05
C LEU A 84 -7.47 1.33 14.51
N GLN A 85 -7.42 2.28 15.45
CA GLN A 85 -7.41 1.96 16.88
C GLN A 85 -8.79 1.52 17.35
N SER A 86 -9.87 2.14 16.84
CA SER A 86 -11.25 1.80 17.21
C SER A 86 -11.64 0.37 16.81
N ILE A 87 -11.07 -0.15 15.72
CA ILE A 87 -11.29 -1.52 15.25
C ILE A 87 -10.22 -2.51 15.72
N GLY A 88 -9.32 -2.08 16.62
CA GLY A 88 -8.30 -2.95 17.22
C GLY A 88 -7.30 -3.52 16.22
N PHE A 89 -6.89 -2.75 15.20
CA PHE A 89 -5.88 -3.19 14.25
C PHE A 89 -4.58 -3.61 14.97
N ASN A 90 -4.06 -4.78 14.61
CA ASN A 90 -2.83 -5.31 15.17
C ASN A 90 -2.04 -6.08 14.10
N ALA A 91 -0.99 -5.43 13.58
CA ALA A 91 -0.12 -6.00 12.55
C ALA A 91 0.53 -7.33 12.99
N ARG A 92 0.94 -7.45 14.26
CA ARG A 92 1.55 -8.67 14.78
C ARG A 92 0.57 -9.84 14.79
N ALA A 93 -0.68 -9.59 15.19
CA ALA A 93 -1.73 -10.60 15.16
C ALA A 93 -2.06 -11.04 13.73
N MET A 94 -2.11 -10.10 12.78
CA MET A 94 -2.30 -10.41 11.37
C MET A 94 -1.19 -11.31 10.82
N ARG A 95 0.08 -10.99 11.09
CA ARG A 95 1.21 -11.84 10.69
C ARG A 95 1.17 -13.23 11.34
N ALA A 96 0.84 -13.29 12.63
CA ALA A 96 0.71 -14.56 13.36
C ALA A 96 -0.40 -15.46 12.79
N ASN A 97 -1.44 -14.86 12.21
CA ASN A 97 -2.54 -15.58 11.56
C ASN A 97 -2.22 -16.03 10.12
N GLY A 98 -0.95 -15.97 9.70
CA GLY A 98 -0.52 -16.50 8.40
C GLY A 98 -0.99 -15.65 7.22
N VAL A 99 -0.89 -14.32 7.35
CA VAL A 99 -1.14 -13.44 6.20
C VAL A 99 -0.20 -13.82 5.06
N LEU A 100 -0.75 -13.90 3.85
CA LEU A 100 0.02 -14.23 2.67
C LEU A 100 1.09 -13.15 2.44
N PRO A 101 2.34 -13.51 2.08
CA PRO A 101 3.42 -12.55 1.89
C PRO A 101 3.11 -11.41 0.91
N LEU A 102 2.19 -11.64 -0.03
CA LEU A 102 1.74 -10.65 -1.00
C LEU A 102 1.01 -9.45 -0.36
N PHE A 103 0.50 -9.59 0.86
CA PHE A 103 -0.21 -8.54 1.60
C PHE A 103 0.68 -7.84 2.64
N GLU A 104 1.96 -8.19 2.74
CA GLU A 104 2.84 -7.52 3.70
C GLU A 104 3.04 -6.03 3.43
N PRO A 105 3.13 -5.55 2.18
CA PRO A 105 3.16 -4.11 1.92
C PRO A 105 1.94 -3.38 2.52
N GLU A 106 0.75 -3.96 2.42
CA GLU A 106 -0.47 -3.41 3.01
C GLU A 106 -0.42 -3.43 4.54
N ILE A 107 0.06 -4.51 5.14
CA ILE A 107 0.21 -4.57 6.61
C ILE A 107 1.23 -3.54 7.08
N GLU A 108 2.39 -3.41 6.44
CA GLU A 108 3.40 -2.40 6.77
C GLU A 108 2.81 -0.99 6.64
N PHE A 109 2.02 -0.73 5.60
CA PHE A 109 1.31 0.53 5.43
C PHE A 109 0.35 0.82 6.59
N LEU A 110 -0.53 -0.13 6.93
CA LEU A 110 -1.50 0.01 8.00
C LEU A 110 -0.81 0.16 9.37
N GLU A 111 0.25 -0.61 9.61
CA GLU A 111 1.12 -0.50 10.77
C GLU A 111 1.69 0.91 10.86
N PHE A 112 2.31 1.40 9.80
CA PHE A 112 2.84 2.75 9.75
C PHE A 112 1.77 3.81 10.01
N GLN A 113 0.56 3.68 9.46
CA GLN A 113 -0.55 4.60 9.71
C GLN A 113 -1.05 4.57 11.17
N SER A 114 -0.99 3.42 11.83
CA SER A 114 -1.41 3.29 13.23
C SER A 114 -0.43 3.87 14.26
N ILE A 115 0.85 3.99 13.91
CA ILE A 115 1.93 4.40 14.82
C ILE A 115 1.89 5.91 15.10
N PRO A 116 2.04 6.39 16.34
CA PRO A 116 2.08 7.82 16.64
C PRO A 116 3.39 8.50 16.23
N VAL A 117 3.29 9.77 15.81
CA VAL A 117 4.44 10.65 15.54
C VAL A 117 5.01 11.17 16.86
N ASN A 118 6.02 10.49 17.38
CA ASN A 118 6.74 10.88 18.60
C ASN A 118 8.16 10.29 18.60
N GLY A 119 8.98 10.67 19.58
CA GLY A 119 10.39 10.27 19.66
C GLY A 119 10.66 8.82 20.09
N VAL A 120 9.65 8.07 20.52
CA VAL A 120 9.84 6.66 20.93
C VAL A 120 10.08 5.80 19.70
N ASP A 121 11.12 4.97 19.70
CA ASP A 121 11.52 4.08 18.60
C ASP A 121 11.62 4.78 17.23
N LEU A 122 12.02 6.06 17.24
CA LEU A 122 11.92 6.94 16.09
C LEU A 122 12.65 6.40 14.84
N ASP A 123 13.83 5.83 15.00
CA ASP A 123 14.60 5.26 13.89
C ASP A 123 13.89 4.07 13.26
N ALA A 124 13.26 3.20 14.07
CA ALA A 124 12.48 2.07 13.56
C ALA A 124 11.24 2.54 12.81
N LYS A 125 10.56 3.58 13.30
CA LYS A 125 9.40 4.20 12.62
C LYS A 125 9.78 4.82 11.28
N ILE A 126 10.92 5.52 11.22
CA ILE A 126 11.43 6.10 9.98
C ILE A 126 11.84 4.99 9.02
N ALA A 127 12.50 3.93 9.48
CA ALA A 127 12.86 2.79 8.65
C ALA A 127 11.63 2.10 8.04
N LEU A 128 10.58 1.88 8.84
CA LEU A 128 9.29 1.36 8.36
C LEU A 128 8.67 2.33 7.34
N GLY A 129 8.56 3.62 7.68
CA GLY A 129 7.97 4.62 6.78
C GLY A 129 8.71 4.75 5.45
N ASN A 130 10.04 4.62 5.45
CA ASN A 130 10.82 4.60 4.20
C ASN A 130 10.50 3.38 3.34
N ARG A 131 10.30 2.18 3.91
CA ARG A 131 9.86 0.98 3.16
C ARG A 131 8.45 1.15 2.61
N VAL A 132 7.53 1.62 3.44
CA VAL A 132 6.14 1.89 3.04
C VAL A 132 6.11 2.91 1.90
N ALA A 133 6.91 3.97 1.96
CA ALA A 133 6.98 4.98 0.92
C ALA A 133 7.54 4.47 -0.42
N MET A 134 8.19 3.29 -0.48
CA MET A 134 8.58 2.66 -1.76
C MET A 134 7.37 2.07 -2.50
N HIS A 135 6.32 1.70 -1.77
CA HIS A 135 5.12 1.05 -2.32
C HIS A 135 3.90 1.98 -2.32
N TYR A 136 3.78 2.86 -1.33
CA TYR A 136 2.64 3.76 -1.12
C TYR A 136 3.13 5.20 -0.94
N THR A 137 3.29 5.92 -2.04
CA THR A 137 3.67 7.34 -2.04
C THR A 137 2.46 8.26 -1.82
N THR A 138 1.54 7.93 -0.91
CA THR A 138 0.37 8.78 -0.66
C THR A 138 0.77 10.05 0.11
N PRO A 139 0.04 11.17 -0.06
CA PRO A 139 0.32 12.42 0.67
C PRO A 139 0.41 12.20 2.19
N ALA A 140 -0.55 11.49 2.78
CA ALA A 140 -0.56 11.18 4.21
C ALA A 140 0.68 10.39 4.68
N THR A 141 1.17 9.44 3.87
CA THR A 141 2.38 8.66 4.19
C THR A 141 3.61 9.56 4.20
N LEU A 142 3.76 10.38 3.17
CA LEU A 142 4.91 11.28 3.02
C LEU A 142 4.89 12.40 4.06
N GLU A 143 3.70 12.92 4.40
CA GLU A 143 3.47 13.89 5.46
C GLU A 143 3.88 13.33 6.82
N LYS A 144 3.37 12.15 7.17
CA LYS A 144 3.73 11.48 8.42
C LYS A 144 5.23 11.20 8.50
N LEU A 145 5.84 10.78 7.39
CA LEU A 145 7.27 10.54 7.32
C LEU A 145 8.08 11.84 7.49
N ALA A 146 7.65 12.95 6.90
CA ALA A 146 8.25 14.26 7.13
C ALA A 146 8.12 14.70 8.59
N ALA A 147 6.96 14.50 9.21
CA ALA A 147 6.75 14.80 10.62
C ALA A 147 7.70 14.00 11.53
N LEU A 148 7.94 12.72 11.24
CA LEU A 148 8.95 11.91 11.94
C LEU A 148 10.37 12.46 11.72
N TYR A 149 10.73 12.91 10.51
CA TYR A 149 12.02 13.56 10.26
C TYR A 149 12.15 14.89 11.01
N ILE A 150 11.08 15.66 11.19
CA ILE A 150 11.08 16.86 12.04
C ILE A 150 11.36 16.50 13.49
N VAL A 151 10.69 15.48 14.03
CA VAL A 151 10.95 14.96 15.38
C VAL A 151 12.39 14.51 15.53
N LYS A 152 12.99 13.93 14.48
CA LYS A 152 14.40 13.50 14.46
C LYS A 152 15.39 14.67 14.40
N GLY A 153 14.95 15.89 14.09
CA GLY A 153 15.85 17.01 13.84
C GLY A 153 16.51 16.97 12.45
N ALA A 154 15.85 16.35 11.48
CA ALA A 154 16.34 16.09 10.12
C ALA A 154 15.57 16.95 9.07
N PRO A 155 15.80 18.27 9.01
CA PRO A 155 14.97 19.20 8.25
C PRO A 155 15.09 19.02 6.73
N MET A 156 16.25 18.59 6.24
CA MET A 156 16.46 18.34 4.81
C MET A 156 15.57 17.19 4.33
N GLN A 157 15.62 16.06 5.03
CA GLN A 157 14.82 14.88 4.71
C GLN A 157 13.33 15.19 4.81
N ALA A 158 12.90 15.98 5.81
CA ALA A 158 11.52 16.44 5.91
C ALA A 158 11.11 17.26 4.67
N ALA A 159 11.93 18.24 4.27
CA ALA A 159 11.68 19.07 3.10
C ALA A 159 11.63 18.26 1.80
N GLU A 160 12.54 17.31 1.62
CA GLU A 160 12.58 16.42 0.45
C GLU A 160 11.29 15.61 0.32
N ARG A 161 10.76 15.04 1.41
CA ARG A 161 9.48 14.30 1.35
C ARG A 161 8.32 15.20 0.95
N MET A 162 8.29 16.44 1.42
CA MET A 162 7.27 17.42 1.04
C MET A 162 7.41 17.90 -0.42
N ALA A 163 8.64 18.01 -0.92
CA ALA A 163 8.91 18.27 -2.33
C ALA A 163 8.39 17.14 -3.22
N VAL A 164 8.56 15.88 -2.80
CA VAL A 164 7.97 14.72 -3.50
C VAL A 164 6.46 14.81 -3.54
N VAL A 165 5.79 15.16 -2.43
CA VAL A 165 4.33 15.38 -2.42
C VAL A 165 3.94 16.45 -3.43
N SER A 166 4.65 17.58 -3.45
CA SER A 166 4.33 18.70 -4.32
C SER A 166 4.47 18.37 -5.81
N ARG A 167 5.44 17.51 -6.14
CA ARG A 167 5.67 17.03 -7.50
C ARG A 167 4.62 16.01 -7.96
N ILE A 168 4.24 15.07 -7.09
CA ILE A 168 3.31 13.98 -7.46
C ILE A 168 1.85 14.44 -7.32
N TYR A 169 1.54 15.28 -6.32
CA TYR A 169 0.20 15.75 -5.97
C TYR A 169 0.15 17.28 -5.84
N PRO A 170 0.33 18.03 -6.95
CA PRO A 170 0.45 19.49 -6.90
C PRO A 170 -0.77 20.19 -6.30
N LYS A 171 -1.97 19.59 -6.44
CA LYS A 171 -3.21 20.14 -5.85
C LYS A 171 -3.25 20.04 -4.32
N MET A 172 -2.58 19.06 -3.73
CA MET A 172 -2.52 18.83 -2.27
C MET A 172 -1.27 19.46 -1.64
N ALA A 173 -0.33 19.93 -2.46
CA ALA A 173 0.90 20.59 -2.00
C ALA A 173 0.65 21.74 -1.00
N PRO A 174 -0.33 22.65 -1.22
CA PRO A 174 -0.56 23.75 -0.30
C PRO A 174 -1.03 23.29 1.09
N GLU A 175 -1.92 22.29 1.13
CA GLU A 175 -2.45 21.72 2.37
C GLU A 175 -1.35 21.01 3.16
N VAL A 176 -0.56 20.17 2.49
CA VAL A 176 0.53 19.44 3.12
C VAL A 176 1.67 20.37 3.56
N ALA A 177 1.93 21.45 2.83
CA ALA A 177 2.87 22.49 3.25
C ALA A 177 2.41 23.26 4.51
N GLU A 178 1.10 23.36 4.77
CA GLU A 178 0.60 23.96 6.01
C GLU A 178 1.02 23.17 7.25
N MET A 179 1.29 21.86 7.15
CA MET A 179 1.87 21.10 8.27
C MET A 179 3.23 21.68 8.70
N LEU A 180 4.15 21.91 7.74
CA LEU A 180 5.45 22.52 8.03
C LEU A 180 5.31 23.95 8.53
N ARG A 181 4.45 24.76 7.91
CA ARG A 181 4.21 26.15 8.32
C ARG A 181 3.60 26.23 9.72
N GLY A 182 2.63 25.37 10.02
CA GLY A 182 2.00 25.28 11.33
C GLY A 182 3.00 24.93 12.42
N ALA A 183 3.83 23.91 12.18
CA ALA A 183 4.90 23.54 13.12
C ALA A 183 5.95 24.65 13.28
N ALA A 184 6.32 25.34 12.20
CA ALA A 184 7.23 26.49 12.26
C ALA A 184 6.65 27.66 13.06
N ARG A 185 5.36 28.00 12.84
CA ARG A 185 4.63 29.04 13.61
C ARG A 185 4.50 28.68 15.08
N ALA A 186 4.40 27.39 15.41
CA ALA A 186 4.42 26.89 16.78
C ALA A 186 5.82 26.93 17.44
N GLY A 187 6.82 27.50 16.76
CA GLY A 187 8.16 27.69 17.30
C GLY A 187 9.11 26.50 17.09
N ASN A 188 8.76 25.51 16.26
CA ASN A 188 9.66 24.41 15.96
C ASN A 188 10.75 24.85 14.95
N PRO A 189 12.04 24.97 15.38
CA PRO A 189 13.10 25.49 14.52
C PRO A 189 13.46 24.53 13.38
N VAL A 190 13.25 23.22 13.58
CA VAL A 190 13.50 22.20 12.56
C VAL A 190 12.46 22.32 11.45
N ALA A 191 11.18 22.49 11.80
CA ALA A 191 10.12 22.71 10.83
C ALA A 191 10.32 24.02 10.05
N ALA A 192 10.71 25.11 10.72
CA ALA A 192 11.03 26.37 10.06
C ALA A 192 12.17 26.22 9.05
N ARG A 193 13.23 25.48 9.41
CA ARG A 193 14.34 25.20 8.50
C ARG A 193 13.93 24.29 7.34
N ALA A 194 13.10 23.28 7.60
CA ALA A 194 12.55 22.41 6.56
C ALA A 194 11.69 23.20 5.58
N MET A 195 10.84 24.11 6.06
CA MET A 195 10.01 24.98 5.22
C MET A 195 10.85 25.86 4.29
N HIS A 196 11.88 26.53 4.83
CA HIS A 196 12.78 27.35 4.02
C HIS A 196 13.56 26.53 2.98
N ILE A 197 13.94 25.28 3.28
CA ILE A 197 14.54 24.37 2.30
C ILE A 197 13.51 23.97 1.23
N PHE A 198 12.30 23.64 1.64
CA PHE A 198 11.21 23.26 0.75
C PHE A 198 10.85 24.37 -0.24
N ASP A 199 10.78 25.63 0.19
CA ASP A 199 10.55 26.78 -0.68
C ASP A 199 11.64 26.89 -1.77
N LYS A 200 12.91 26.62 -1.41
CA LYS A 200 14.00 26.63 -2.39
C LYS A 200 13.92 25.47 -3.39
N ILE A 201 13.55 24.28 -2.93
CA ILE A 201 13.42 23.10 -3.80
C ILE A 201 12.24 23.27 -4.76
N SER A 202 11.13 23.82 -4.27
CA SER A 202 9.90 23.97 -5.07
C SER A 202 9.95 25.08 -6.12
N ILE A 203 10.75 26.13 -5.92
CA ILE A 203 10.98 27.19 -6.92
C ILE A 203 11.89 26.73 -8.07
N GLY A 204 12.70 25.69 -7.86
CA GLY A 204 13.61 25.13 -8.86
C GLY A 204 12.99 24.11 -9.83
N ILE A 205 11.68 23.88 -9.73
CA ILE A 205 10.89 22.90 -10.52
C ILE A 205 9.83 23.67 -11.30
#